data_AF-A0A9D7IU42-F1
#
_entry.id   AF-A0A9D7IU42-F1
#
_cell.length_a   1.000
_cell.length_b   1.000
_cell.length_c   1.000
_cell.angle_alpha   90.00
_cell.angle_beta   90.00
_cell.angle_gamma   90.00
#
_symmetry.space_group_name_H-M   'P 1'
#
loop_
_entity.id
_entity.type
_entity.pdbx_description
1 polymer ?
#
loop_
_entity_poly.entity_id
_entity_poly.type
_entity_poly.pdbx_seq_one_letter_code
_entity_poly.pdbx_strand_id
1 'polypeptide(L)'
;MLKSIEEAVVEAKSKHGADPSKWRWGSLHKASFNHSLSNNQDWKALMDLQEVERGGDANTVNNTSGPGFRQNHGASYRQILDVGDWDNSVGTNVPGQSAQPGSRHYGDLLPMWADGKYFPLLFSRQKVESMSKDRLVLEP
;
A
#
# COMPACT_ATOMS: atom_id res chain seq x y z
N MET A 1 6.72 -15.85 32.18
CA MET A 1 6.43 -16.43 30.85
C MET A 1 4.96 -16.86 30.72
N LEU A 2 4.38 -17.61 31.67
CA LEU A 2 2.95 -17.98 31.60
C LEU A 2 2.00 -16.77 31.65
N LYS A 3 2.20 -15.86 32.61
CA LYS A 3 1.38 -14.63 32.74
C LYS A 3 1.34 -13.77 31.48
N SER A 4 2.50 -13.55 30.84
CA SER A 4 2.58 -12.73 29.62
C SER A 4 1.88 -13.37 28.42
N ILE A 5 1.83 -14.71 28.35
CA ILE A 5 1.09 -15.43 27.30
C ILE A 5 -0.41 -15.31 27.55
N GLU A 6 -0.86 -15.46 28.79
CA GLU A 6 -2.27 -15.30 29.16
C GLU A 6 -2.78 -13.90 28.84
N GLU A 7 -2.02 -12.87 29.22
CA GLU A 7 -2.33 -11.46 28.90
C GLU A 7 -2.42 -11.23 27.39
N ALA A 8 -1.48 -11.78 26.61
CA ALA A 8 -1.49 -11.68 25.16
C ALA A 8 -2.72 -12.36 24.52
N VAL A 9 -3.13 -13.53 25.02
CA VAL A 9 -4.33 -14.23 24.53
C VAL A 9 -5.61 -13.45 24.85
N VAL A 10 -5.68 -12.83 26.04
CA VAL A 10 -6.81 -11.97 26.42
C VAL A 10 -6.90 -10.76 25.50
N GLU A 11 -5.78 -10.08 25.24
CA GLU A 11 -5.75 -8.95 24.31
C GLU A 11 -6.16 -9.36 22.89
N ALA A 12 -5.63 -10.49 22.40
CA ALA A 12 -5.95 -10.97 21.06
C ALA A 12 -7.44 -11.33 20.92
N LYS A 13 -8.04 -11.97 21.94
CA LYS A 13 -9.50 -12.21 21.98
C LYS A 13 -10.31 -10.92 22.00
N SER A 14 -9.84 -9.89 22.73
CA SER A 14 -10.48 -8.58 22.75
C SER A 14 -10.50 -7.90 21.37
N LYS A 15 -9.45 -8.09 20.56
CA LYS A 15 -9.31 -7.42 19.25
C LYS A 15 -9.91 -8.20 18.10
N HIS A 16 -9.81 -9.52 18.11
CA HIS A 16 -10.22 -10.38 16.99
C HIS A 16 -11.45 -11.26 17.30
N GLY A 17 -11.96 -11.24 18.53
CA GLY A 17 -13.08 -12.07 18.97
C GLY A 17 -12.64 -13.39 19.59
N ALA A 18 -13.62 -14.14 20.12
CA ALA A 18 -13.36 -15.31 20.95
C ALA A 18 -12.78 -16.54 20.22
N ASP A 19 -12.98 -16.63 18.90
CA ASP A 19 -12.63 -17.78 18.06
C ASP A 19 -11.29 -17.55 17.32
N PRO A 20 -10.18 -18.16 17.77
CA PRO A 20 -8.85 -17.94 17.19
C PRO A 20 -8.71 -18.39 15.74
N SER A 21 -9.52 -19.34 15.25
CA SER A 21 -9.40 -19.80 13.86
C SER A 21 -9.85 -18.75 12.84
N LYS A 22 -10.53 -17.69 13.28
CA LYS A 22 -10.98 -16.58 12.44
C LYS A 22 -10.03 -15.38 12.48
N TRP A 23 -9.00 -15.42 13.32
CA TRP A 23 -8.10 -14.29 13.50
C TRP A 23 -7.26 -14.09 12.24
N ARG A 24 -7.18 -12.83 11.79
CA ARG A 24 -6.30 -12.43 10.70
C ARG A 24 -5.54 -11.19 11.11
N TRP A 25 -4.22 -11.20 10.94
CA TRP A 25 -3.41 -10.02 11.22
C TRP A 25 -3.88 -8.79 10.45
N GLY A 26 -4.17 -8.94 9.16
CA GLY A 26 -4.65 -7.88 8.28
C GLY A 26 -6.00 -7.25 8.70
N SER A 27 -6.82 -7.92 9.51
CA SER A 27 -8.07 -7.31 10.00
C SER A 27 -7.81 -6.19 11.00
N LEU A 28 -6.67 -6.24 11.69
CA LEU A 28 -6.20 -5.25 12.65
C LEU A 28 -5.12 -4.35 12.03
N HIS A 29 -4.18 -4.96 11.31
CA HIS A 29 -3.04 -4.30 10.69
C HIS A 29 -3.38 -3.80 9.29
N LYS A 30 -3.80 -2.54 9.23
CA LYS A 30 -4.24 -1.87 8.00
C LYS A 30 -3.47 -0.58 7.76
N ALA A 31 -3.30 -0.23 6.49
CA ALA A 31 -2.87 1.09 6.05
C ALA A 31 -4.09 1.93 5.67
N SER A 32 -4.15 3.17 6.17
CA SER A 32 -5.15 4.16 5.78
C SER A 32 -4.52 5.20 4.87
N PHE A 33 -5.30 5.72 3.93
CA PHE A 33 -4.89 6.76 3.01
C PHE A 33 -5.94 7.88 3.07
N ASN A 34 -5.86 8.65 4.16
CA ASN A 34 -6.72 9.82 4.38
C ASN A 34 -6.02 11.07 3.87
N HIS A 35 -6.74 11.90 3.12
CA HIS A 35 -6.19 13.14 2.61
C HIS A 35 -6.20 14.23 3.70
N SER A 36 -5.16 15.07 3.74
CA SER A 36 -5.00 16.08 4.80
C SER A 36 -6.13 17.12 4.85
N LEU A 37 -6.85 17.31 3.74
CA LEU A 37 -7.99 18.22 3.64
C LEU A 37 -9.36 17.54 3.85
N SER A 38 -9.39 16.24 4.14
CA SER A 38 -10.61 15.45 4.38
C SER A 38 -11.25 15.74 5.75
N ASN A 39 -11.62 17.01 5.98
CA ASN A 39 -12.09 17.51 7.27
C ASN A 39 -13.61 17.31 7.51
N ASN A 40 -14.36 16.93 6.48
CA ASN A 40 -15.80 16.62 6.55
C ASN A 40 -16.12 15.35 5.73
N GLN A 41 -17.37 14.89 5.79
CA GLN A 41 -17.77 13.64 5.14
C GLN A 41 -17.69 13.70 3.61
N ASP A 42 -17.98 14.85 3.00
CA ASP A 42 -17.96 15.02 1.55
C ASP A 42 -16.53 14.95 1.01
N TRP A 43 -15.59 15.63 1.68
CA TRP A 43 -14.17 15.59 1.32
C TRP A 43 -13.55 14.22 1.56
N LYS A 44 -13.93 13.53 2.65
CA LYS A 44 -13.54 12.13 2.87
C LYS A 44 -14.03 11.24 1.73
N ALA A 45 -15.29 11.34 1.35
CA ALA A 45 -15.87 10.53 0.28
C ALA A 45 -15.18 10.78 -1.09
N LEU A 46 -14.68 12.00 -1.31
CA LEU A 46 -13.99 12.36 -2.55
C LEU A 46 -12.50 11.99 -2.56
N MET A 47 -11.81 12.12 -1.44
CA MET A 47 -10.34 12.13 -1.38
C MET A 47 -9.74 10.94 -0.61
N ASP A 48 -10.46 10.35 0.33
CA ASP A 48 -9.92 9.22 1.09
C ASP A 48 -10.04 7.93 0.28
N LEU A 49 -8.99 7.11 0.31
CA LEU A 49 -8.98 5.80 -0.32
C LEU A 49 -9.32 4.72 0.70
N GLN A 50 -9.79 3.58 0.20
CA GLN A 50 -10.09 2.43 1.05
C GLN A 50 -8.87 1.99 1.86
N GLU A 51 -9.10 1.57 3.09
CA GLU A 51 -8.04 0.92 3.86
C GLU A 51 -7.68 -0.43 3.25
N VAL A 52 -6.40 -0.77 3.28
CA VAL A 52 -5.91 -2.06 2.82
C VAL A 52 -5.28 -2.82 3.96
N GLU A 53 -5.54 -4.13 4.00
CA GLU A 53 -4.91 -5.04 4.93
C GLU A 53 -3.43 -5.21 4.61
N ARG A 54 -2.61 -5.35 5.66
CA ARG A 54 -1.17 -5.42 5.55
C ARG A 54 -0.65 -6.62 6.34
N GLY A 55 0.33 -7.30 5.78
CA GLY A 55 1.21 -8.21 6.51
C GLY A 55 2.42 -7.44 7.03
N GLY A 56 3.29 -8.10 7.81
CA GLY A 56 4.52 -7.51 8.34
C GLY A 56 4.33 -6.79 9.69
N ASP A 57 5.45 -6.39 10.26
CA ASP A 57 5.59 -5.60 11.49
C ASP A 57 6.97 -4.90 11.53
N ALA A 58 7.26 -4.19 12.62
CA ALA A 58 8.48 -3.40 12.84
C ALA A 58 9.81 -4.17 12.73
N ASN A 59 9.77 -5.49 12.87
CA ASN A 59 10.92 -6.39 12.90
C ASN A 59 11.00 -7.31 11.67
N THR A 60 10.07 -7.17 10.71
CA THR A 60 10.08 -7.93 9.46
C THR A 60 10.64 -7.11 8.30
N VAL A 61 11.07 -7.78 7.22
CA VAL A 61 11.52 -7.11 5.98
C VAL A 61 10.40 -6.22 5.39
N ASN A 62 9.15 -6.70 5.43
CA ASN A 62 7.99 -5.88 5.10
C ASN A 62 7.65 -5.00 6.32
N ASN A 63 8.51 -4.01 6.61
CA ASN A 63 8.40 -3.17 7.78
C ASN A 63 7.19 -2.23 7.68
N THR A 64 6.07 -2.69 8.24
CA THR A 64 4.79 -1.98 8.29
C THR A 64 4.39 -1.90 9.75
N SER A 65 4.69 -0.79 10.44
CA SER A 65 4.37 -0.66 11.86
C SER A 65 3.74 0.68 12.18
N GLY A 66 3.30 0.82 13.43
CA GLY A 66 2.68 2.04 13.93
C GLY A 66 1.80 1.79 15.16
N PRO A 67 1.27 2.88 15.75
CA PRO A 67 0.48 2.81 16.98
C PRO A 67 -0.78 1.96 16.82
N GLY A 68 -1.14 1.24 17.88
CA GLY A 68 -2.38 0.44 17.90
C GLY A 68 -2.44 -0.61 16.80
N PHE A 69 -1.28 -1.14 16.38
CA PHE A 69 -1.14 -2.10 15.30
C PHE A 69 -1.55 -1.57 13.93
N ARG A 70 -1.69 -0.25 13.72
CA ARG A 70 -1.95 0.32 12.40
C ARG A 70 -0.66 0.64 11.66
N GLN A 71 -0.62 0.39 10.35
CA GLN A 71 0.52 0.83 9.54
C GLN A 71 0.43 2.35 9.37
N ASN A 72 1.39 3.11 9.91
CA ASN A 72 1.53 4.54 9.65
C ASN A 72 2.83 4.91 8.91
N HIS A 73 3.74 3.95 8.74
CA HIS A 73 4.95 4.09 7.92
C HIS A 73 5.30 2.75 7.26
N GLY A 74 6.28 2.78 6.35
CA GLY A 74 6.76 1.62 5.61
C GLY A 74 7.10 1.98 4.17
N ALA A 75 7.37 0.97 3.35
CA ALA A 75 7.74 1.17 1.95
C ALA A 75 6.56 1.72 1.12
N SER A 76 6.63 3.01 0.76
CA SER A 76 5.73 3.65 -0.22
C SER A 76 6.13 3.34 -1.67
N TYR A 77 7.37 2.90 -1.88
CA TYR A 77 7.94 2.49 -3.16
C TYR A 77 8.82 1.25 -2.97
N ARG A 78 8.78 0.32 -3.94
CA ARG A 78 9.74 -0.79 -4.05
C ARG A 78 10.10 -0.97 -5.52
N GLN A 79 11.32 -1.43 -5.79
CA GLN A 79 11.79 -1.73 -7.14
C GLN A 79 12.72 -2.94 -7.15
N ILE A 80 12.73 -3.64 -8.28
CA ILE A 80 13.66 -4.72 -8.60
C ILE A 80 14.25 -4.35 -9.97
N LEU A 81 15.57 -4.22 -10.02
CA LEU A 81 16.28 -3.80 -11.23
C LEU A 81 17.08 -4.98 -11.78
N ASP A 82 16.85 -5.32 -13.04
CA ASP A 82 17.61 -6.35 -13.74
C ASP A 82 18.77 -5.68 -14.51
N VAL A 83 19.96 -5.75 -13.91
CA VAL A 83 21.14 -5.07 -14.44
C VAL A 83 21.64 -5.79 -15.68
N GLY A 84 21.46 -5.15 -16.84
CA GLY A 84 21.79 -5.71 -18.15
C GLY A 84 20.55 -5.96 -19.02
N ASP A 85 19.38 -6.09 -18.40
CA ASP A 85 18.06 -6.14 -19.07
C ASP A 85 17.07 -5.19 -18.38
N TRP A 86 17.28 -3.89 -18.56
CA TRP A 86 16.52 -2.87 -17.84
C TRP A 86 15.02 -2.91 -18.09
N ASP A 87 14.58 -3.38 -19.26
CA ASP A 87 13.15 -3.52 -19.58
C ASP A 87 12.46 -4.65 -18.79
N ASN A 88 13.24 -5.55 -18.18
CA ASN A 88 12.75 -6.59 -17.25
C ASN A 88 12.64 -6.09 -15.80
N SER A 89 12.99 -4.82 -15.53
CA SER A 89 12.85 -4.23 -14.20
C SER A 89 11.38 -4.02 -13.84
N VAL A 90 11.07 -4.07 -12.54
CA VAL A 90 9.70 -3.89 -12.04
C VAL A 90 9.67 -2.97 -10.81
N GLY A 91 8.54 -2.29 -10.62
CA GLY A 91 8.35 -1.30 -9.57
C GLY A 91 6.94 -1.36 -9.00
N THR A 92 6.76 -0.80 -7.82
CA THR A 92 5.44 -0.58 -7.22
C THR A 92 5.47 0.65 -6.35
N ASN A 93 4.42 1.46 -6.41
CA ASN A 93 4.22 2.60 -5.53
C ASN A 93 2.75 2.70 -5.12
N VAL A 94 2.47 3.52 -4.12
CA VAL A 94 1.14 3.69 -3.54
C VAL A 94 0.86 5.17 -3.27
N PRO A 95 -0.40 5.65 -3.37
CA PRO A 95 -1.59 4.91 -3.81
C PRO A 95 -1.79 4.85 -5.33
N GLY A 96 -1.15 5.75 -6.07
CA GLY A 96 -1.26 5.88 -7.52
C GLY A 96 -0.24 6.89 -8.04
N GLN A 97 -0.26 7.18 -9.33
CA GLN A 97 0.68 8.12 -9.97
C GLN A 97 0.13 9.55 -10.09
N SER A 98 -1.13 9.78 -9.70
CA SER A 98 -1.76 11.10 -9.72
C SER A 98 -2.11 11.56 -8.31
N ALA A 99 -1.88 12.84 -8.01
CA ALA A 99 -2.32 13.46 -6.77
C ALA A 99 -3.70 14.12 -6.86
N GLN A 100 -4.38 14.02 -8.02
CA GLN A 100 -5.67 14.67 -8.26
C GLN A 100 -6.84 13.71 -7.92
N PRO A 101 -7.70 14.04 -6.93
CA PRO A 101 -8.93 13.29 -6.70
C PRO A 101 -9.80 13.20 -7.96
N GLY A 102 -10.34 12.02 -8.24
CA GLY A 102 -11.10 11.73 -9.46
C GLY A 102 -10.25 11.31 -10.67
N SER A 103 -8.92 11.43 -10.61
CA SER A 103 -8.04 10.82 -11.62
C SER A 103 -8.12 9.30 -11.54
N ARG A 104 -8.12 8.62 -12.70
CA ARG A 104 -8.02 7.15 -12.76
C ARG A 104 -6.73 6.62 -12.12
N HIS A 105 -5.71 7.47 -12.01
CA HIS A 105 -4.40 7.14 -11.42
C HIS A 105 -4.23 7.63 -9.99
N TYR A 106 -5.31 8.05 -9.31
CA TYR A 106 -5.26 8.56 -7.92
C TYR A 106 -4.97 7.45 -6.89
N GLY A 107 -5.54 6.26 -7.11
CA GLY A 107 -5.47 5.13 -6.18
C GLY A 107 -5.45 3.76 -6.85
N ASP A 108 -5.18 3.69 -8.15
CA ASP A 108 -5.23 2.46 -8.95
C ASP A 108 -4.15 1.44 -8.58
N LEU A 109 -3.02 1.88 -8.03
CA LEU A 109 -1.93 1.01 -7.63
C LEU A 109 -2.09 0.46 -6.20
N LEU A 110 -2.99 1.03 -5.40
CA LEU A 110 -3.20 0.65 -4.01
C LEU A 110 -3.47 -0.85 -3.79
N PRO A 111 -4.37 -1.51 -4.56
CA PRO A 111 -4.58 -2.95 -4.42
C PRO A 111 -3.33 -3.77 -4.78
N MET A 112 -2.63 -3.40 -5.87
CA MET A 112 -1.41 -4.10 -6.30
C MET A 112 -0.29 -3.96 -5.26
N TRP A 113 -0.08 -2.76 -4.73
CA TRP A 113 0.90 -2.51 -3.68
C TRP A 113 0.58 -3.29 -2.39
N ALA A 114 -0.71 -3.37 -2.02
CA ALA A 114 -1.14 -4.14 -0.86
C ALA A 114 -0.84 -5.63 -1.02
N ASP A 115 -1.05 -6.17 -2.23
CA ASP A 115 -0.77 -7.57 -2.57
C ASP A 115 0.72 -7.85 -2.86
N GLY A 116 1.59 -6.85 -2.81
CA GLY A 116 3.01 -7.00 -3.15
C GLY A 116 3.26 -7.28 -4.65
N LYS A 117 2.35 -6.85 -5.52
CA LYS A 117 2.46 -6.95 -6.97
C LYS A 117 3.19 -5.72 -7.53
N TYR A 118 3.84 -5.92 -8.67
CA TYR A 118 4.68 -4.93 -9.34
C TYR A 118 4.18 -4.67 -10.77
N PHE A 119 4.39 -3.45 -11.25
CA PHE A 119 4.25 -3.07 -12.65
C PHE A 119 5.62 -3.02 -13.34
N PRO A 120 5.69 -3.15 -14.68
CA PRO A 120 6.95 -3.02 -15.42
C PRO A 120 7.54 -1.61 -15.33
N LEU A 121 8.84 -1.51 -15.07
CA LEU A 121 9.63 -0.27 -15.19
C LEU A 121 10.31 -0.23 -16.56
N LEU A 122 9.53 0.07 -17.60
CA LEU A 122 10.01 0.12 -18.98
C LEU A 122 11.09 1.20 -19.13
N PHE A 123 12.22 0.83 -19.75
CA PHE A 123 13.40 1.68 -19.83
C PHE A 123 13.72 2.09 -21.27
N SER A 124 13.67 1.15 -22.22
CA SER A 124 13.97 1.47 -23.62
C SER A 124 12.86 2.35 -24.19
N ARG A 125 13.26 3.34 -24.99
CA ARG A 125 12.33 4.26 -25.67
C ARG A 125 11.23 3.50 -26.41
N GLN A 126 11.60 2.45 -27.15
CA GLN A 126 10.66 1.66 -27.93
C GLN A 126 9.58 1.01 -27.05
N LYS A 127 9.98 0.42 -25.91
CA LYS A 127 9.03 -0.18 -24.97
C LYS A 127 8.13 0.87 -24.34
N VAL A 128 8.70 1.98 -23.87
CA VAL A 128 7.93 3.10 -23.29
C VAL A 128 6.90 3.60 -24.32
N GLU A 129 7.32 3.95 -25.53
CA GLU A 129 6.43 4.46 -26.57
C GLU A 129 5.34 3.45 -26.96
N SER A 130 5.63 2.15 -26.97
CA SER A 130 4.64 1.10 -27.28
C SER A 130 3.56 0.91 -26.21
N MET A 131 3.86 1.27 -24.96
CA MET A 131 2.98 1.05 -23.81
C MET A 131 2.35 2.35 -23.29
N SER A 132 2.80 3.51 -23.77
CA SER A 132 2.23 4.82 -23.47
C SER A 132 0.73 4.89 -23.79
N LYS A 133 -0.04 5.44 -22.87
CA LYS A 133 -1.48 5.70 -23.06
C LYS A 133 -1.79 7.12 -23.49
N ASP A 134 -0.98 8.07 -23.02
CA ASP A 134 -1.15 9.49 -23.26
C ASP A 134 0.23 10.10 -23.59
N ARG A 135 0.27 11.13 -24.44
CA ARG A 135 1.50 11.83 -24.83
C ARG A 135 1.25 13.33 -24.85
N LEU A 136 2.10 14.08 -24.13
CA LEU A 136 2.14 15.54 -24.17
C LEU A 136 3.43 15.99 -24.88
N VAL A 137 3.31 16.91 -25.83
CA VAL A 137 4.44 17.58 -26.46
C VAL A 137 4.49 18.99 -25.91
N LEU A 138 5.65 19.37 -25.34
CA LEU A 138 5.90 20.72 -24.85
C LEU A 138 6.79 21.43 -25.86
N GLU A 139 6.29 22.53 -26.40
CA GLU A 139 7.01 23.39 -27.32
C GLU A 139 7.40 24.69 -26.59
N PRO A 140 8.53 25.33 -26.97
CA PRO A 140 8.97 26.59 -26.37
C PRO A 140 7.95 27.72 -26.45
#